data_AF-A0A3D1JIC8-F1
#
_entry.id   AF-A0A3D1JIC8-F1
#
_cell.length_a   1.000
_cell.length_b   1.000
_cell.length_c   1.000
_cell.angle_alpha   90.00
_cell.angle_beta   90.00
_cell.angle_gamma   90.00
#
_symmetry.space_group_name_H-M   'P 1'
#
loop_
_entity.id
_entity.type
_entity.pdbx_description
1 polymer ?
#
loop_
_entity_poly.entity_id
_entity_poly.type
_entity_poly.pdbx_seq_one_letter_code
_entity_poly.pdbx_strand_id
1 'polypeptide(L)'
;MILVSLVGEQPIPNILPLWQFPEFTRTQFAATRATLGHAEQMRQAIAADASLKHVEVLPPLTIEPYDLQKTRLVLSQAMSRHLEQGDTVCLNLTAGTKLMSLAALQAAYGTGITLLYVATETNQMIFLRSDGVEFKRQPIEVSISVEQYLRAYGFEVSQDRGFRPPREGDALEEEVERRLKESGFFDDVQRNVLIRRVKEHGEVKNELDVAATRNGHLAVCSCKAVNSLNRESLYELSSVVRREYAGIYCGKVLATTAEVTDGLRERARLWGIELVDAPQLWNIAYYMERATR
;
A
#
# COMPACT_ATOMS: atom_id res chain seq x y z
N MET A 1 -21.17 -9.65 -2.38
CA MET A 1 -20.29 -10.11 -3.48
C MET A 1 -19.02 -10.71 -2.87
N ILE A 2 -18.34 -11.62 -3.57
CA ILE A 2 -17.02 -12.14 -3.15
C ILE A 2 -15.92 -11.63 -4.07
N LEU A 3 -14.83 -11.17 -3.47
CA LEU A 3 -13.59 -10.81 -4.18
C LEU A 3 -12.59 -11.97 -4.09
N VAL A 4 -12.29 -12.62 -5.20
CA VAL A 4 -11.18 -13.58 -5.29
C VAL A 4 -9.96 -12.83 -5.81
N SER A 5 -8.84 -12.83 -5.09
CA SER A 5 -7.67 -12.04 -5.49
C SER A 5 -6.41 -12.89 -5.60
N LEU A 6 -5.71 -12.78 -6.73
CA LEU A 6 -4.34 -13.28 -6.85
C LEU A 6 -3.44 -12.57 -5.83
N VAL A 7 -2.47 -13.26 -5.25
CA VAL A 7 -1.55 -12.68 -4.25
C VAL A 7 -0.13 -12.56 -4.79
N GLY A 8 0.43 -11.36 -4.69
CA GLY A 8 1.82 -11.04 -4.99
C GLY A 8 2.62 -10.60 -3.76
N GLU A 9 3.58 -9.70 -3.96
CA GLU A 9 4.36 -9.08 -2.88
C GLU A 9 3.65 -7.90 -2.23
N GLN A 10 2.69 -7.27 -2.93
CA GLN A 10 2.04 -6.04 -2.50
C GLN A 10 0.62 -6.31 -2.02
N PRO A 11 0.28 -5.95 -0.76
CA PRO A 11 -1.03 -6.22 -0.20
C PRO A 11 -2.09 -5.18 -0.58
N ILE A 12 -1.68 -3.93 -0.80
CA ILE A 12 -2.60 -2.80 -0.99
C ILE A 12 -3.57 -3.01 -2.16
N PRO A 13 -3.15 -3.44 -3.37
CA PRO A 13 -4.08 -3.65 -4.48
C PRO A 13 -5.12 -4.76 -4.24
N ASN A 14 -4.90 -5.63 -3.26
CA ASN A 14 -5.85 -6.66 -2.86
C ASN A 14 -6.89 -6.16 -1.85
N ILE A 15 -6.52 -5.19 -0.99
CA ILE A 15 -7.38 -4.66 0.07
C ILE A 15 -8.15 -3.43 -0.40
N LEU A 16 -7.58 -2.61 -1.28
CA LEU A 16 -8.23 -1.39 -1.81
C LEU A 16 -9.68 -1.58 -2.25
N PRO A 17 -10.03 -2.64 -3.02
CA PRO A 17 -11.42 -2.84 -3.42
C PRO A 17 -12.36 -3.08 -2.23
N LEU A 18 -11.87 -3.68 -1.14
CA LEU A 18 -12.66 -3.93 0.07
C LEU A 18 -12.95 -2.64 0.84
N TRP A 19 -12.01 -1.68 0.85
CA TRP A 19 -12.25 -0.35 1.44
C TRP A 19 -13.18 0.51 0.58
N GLN A 20 -13.09 0.40 -0.75
CA GLN A 20 -13.88 1.24 -1.66
C GLN A 20 -15.32 0.74 -1.86
N PHE A 21 -15.53 -0.57 -1.84
CA PHE A 21 -16.80 -1.19 -2.23
C PHE A 21 -17.41 -2.00 -1.09
N PRO A 22 -18.41 -1.45 -0.36
CA PRO A 22 -19.07 -2.16 0.73
C PRO A 22 -19.87 -3.40 0.25
N GLU A 23 -20.12 -3.53 -1.05
CA GLU A 23 -20.75 -4.73 -1.62
C GLU A 23 -19.86 -5.99 -1.55
N PHE A 24 -18.55 -5.86 -1.34
CA PHE A 24 -17.67 -6.99 -1.07
C PHE A 24 -17.77 -7.42 0.39
N THR A 25 -18.66 -8.38 0.65
CA THR A 25 -18.88 -8.94 1.99
C THR A 25 -18.03 -10.18 2.27
N ARG A 26 -17.31 -10.69 1.26
CA ARG A 26 -16.38 -11.82 1.37
C ARG A 26 -15.14 -11.61 0.52
N THR A 27 -14.02 -12.19 0.94
CA THR A 27 -12.80 -12.24 0.14
C THR A 27 -12.08 -13.58 0.27
N GLN A 28 -11.42 -14.01 -0.80
CA GLN A 28 -10.58 -15.20 -0.83
C GLN A 28 -9.29 -14.94 -1.60
N PHE A 29 -8.17 -15.30 -1.00
CA PHE A 29 -6.85 -15.10 -1.60
C PHE A 29 -6.38 -16.34 -2.35
N ALA A 30 -5.91 -16.18 -3.58
CA ALA A 30 -5.24 -17.22 -4.35
C ALA A 30 -3.73 -16.97 -4.30
N ALA A 31 -3.04 -17.75 -3.46
CA ALA A 31 -1.65 -17.57 -3.11
C ALA A 31 -0.79 -18.75 -3.57
N THR A 32 0.49 -18.47 -3.79
CA THR A 32 1.50 -19.50 -4.04
C THR A 32 2.11 -19.92 -2.70
N ARG A 33 2.91 -20.98 -2.69
CA ARG A 33 3.71 -21.33 -1.49
C ARG A 33 4.57 -20.16 -1.00
N ALA A 34 5.13 -19.37 -1.92
CA ALA A 34 5.97 -18.22 -1.60
C ALA A 34 5.17 -17.00 -1.11
N THR A 35 3.90 -16.87 -1.48
CA THR A 35 3.05 -15.71 -1.13
C THR A 35 1.98 -16.02 -0.08
N LEU A 36 1.97 -17.23 0.47
CA LEU A 36 1.03 -17.64 1.52
C LEU A 36 1.16 -16.79 2.78
N GLY A 37 2.40 -16.43 3.16
CA GLY A 37 2.65 -15.51 4.27
C GLY A 37 2.01 -14.14 4.07
N HIS A 38 2.08 -13.58 2.86
CA HIS A 38 1.40 -12.31 2.54
C HIS A 38 -0.12 -12.44 2.58
N ALA A 39 -0.67 -13.56 2.10
CA ALA A 39 -2.10 -13.82 2.18
C ALA A 39 -2.57 -13.84 3.64
N GLU A 40 -1.86 -14.54 4.52
CA GLU A 40 -2.19 -14.61 5.95
C GLU A 40 -2.04 -13.26 6.65
N GLN A 41 -1.01 -12.48 6.31
CA GLN A 41 -0.86 -11.10 6.81
C GLN A 41 -2.06 -10.23 6.43
N MET A 42 -2.53 -10.29 5.17
CA MET A 42 -3.73 -9.58 4.76
C MET A 42 -4.98 -10.08 5.48
N ARG A 43 -5.12 -11.39 5.72
CA ARG A 43 -6.23 -11.94 6.49
C ARG A 43 -6.28 -11.35 7.90
N GLN A 44 -5.13 -11.26 8.57
CA GLN A 44 -5.01 -10.68 9.91
C GLN A 44 -5.29 -9.18 9.90
N ALA A 45 -4.77 -8.45 8.90
CA ALA A 45 -5.00 -7.02 8.75
C ALA A 45 -6.50 -6.71 8.56
N ILE A 46 -7.18 -7.44 7.68
CA ILE A 46 -8.62 -7.28 7.42
C ILE A 46 -9.43 -7.62 8.68
N ALA A 47 -9.10 -8.70 9.38
CA ALA A 47 -9.81 -9.10 10.60
C ALA A 47 -9.67 -8.08 11.74
N ALA A 48 -8.52 -7.39 11.83
CA ALA A 48 -8.26 -6.36 12.83
C ALA A 48 -8.82 -4.98 12.44
N ASP A 49 -9.17 -4.76 11.16
CA ASP A 49 -9.67 -3.49 10.66
C ASP A 49 -11.16 -3.31 10.99
N ALA A 50 -11.47 -2.29 11.79
CA ALA A 50 -12.84 -1.98 12.18
C ALA A 50 -13.76 -1.66 11.01
N SER A 51 -13.24 -1.04 9.93
CA SER A 51 -14.01 -0.70 8.73
C SER A 51 -14.35 -1.93 7.88
N LEU A 52 -13.55 -2.99 7.97
CA LEU A 52 -13.71 -4.22 7.19
C LEU A 52 -14.33 -5.38 7.99
N LYS A 53 -14.87 -5.15 9.19
CA LYS A 53 -15.54 -6.17 10.01
C LYS A 53 -16.71 -6.89 9.30
N HIS A 54 -17.28 -6.24 8.28
CA HIS A 54 -18.36 -6.80 7.46
C HIS A 54 -17.86 -7.79 6.39
N VAL A 55 -16.54 -7.89 6.19
CA VAL A 55 -15.91 -8.75 5.20
C VAL A 55 -15.49 -10.07 5.86
N GLU A 56 -16.12 -11.17 5.46
CA GLU A 56 -15.66 -12.51 5.83
C GLU A 56 -14.45 -12.91 4.98
N VAL A 57 -13.39 -13.39 5.63
CA VAL A 57 -12.13 -13.73 4.97
C VAL A 57 -11.96 -15.26 4.89
N LEU A 58 -12.14 -15.82 3.71
CA LEU A 58 -12.09 -17.28 3.47
C LEU A 58 -10.65 -17.82 3.38
N PRO A 59 -10.40 -19.09 3.77
CA PRO A 59 -9.08 -19.69 3.69
C PRO A 59 -8.45 -19.55 2.29
N PRO A 60 -7.13 -19.30 2.20
CA PRO A 60 -6.49 -19.08 0.92
C PRO A 60 -6.49 -20.35 0.06
N LEU A 61 -6.57 -20.15 -1.26
CA LEU A 61 -6.34 -21.18 -2.26
C LEU A 61 -4.85 -21.26 -2.55
N THR A 62 -4.32 -22.48 -2.68
CA THR A 62 -2.94 -22.70 -3.12
C THR A 62 -2.91 -22.89 -4.63
N ILE A 63 -2.14 -22.06 -5.33
CA ILE A 63 -1.94 -22.10 -6.79
C ILE A 63 -0.45 -22.17 -7.16
N GLU A 64 -0.17 -22.55 -8.40
CA GLU A 64 1.19 -22.78 -8.90
C GLU A 64 1.60 -21.66 -9.89
N PRO A 65 2.54 -20.76 -9.52
CA PRO A 65 2.75 -19.49 -10.20
C PRO A 65 3.17 -19.59 -11.68
N TYR A 66 3.76 -20.72 -12.06
CA TYR A 66 4.30 -20.97 -13.40
C TYR A 66 3.64 -22.16 -14.09
N ASP A 67 2.58 -22.73 -13.50
CA ASP A 67 1.77 -23.79 -14.08
C ASP A 67 0.38 -23.23 -14.39
N LEU A 68 0.23 -22.73 -15.61
CA LEU A 68 -0.99 -22.08 -16.07
C LEU A 68 -2.19 -23.04 -16.01
N GLN A 69 -2.01 -24.31 -16.35
CA GLN A 69 -3.11 -25.28 -16.37
C GLN A 69 -3.61 -25.58 -14.96
N LYS A 70 -2.71 -25.86 -14.02
CA LYS A 70 -3.09 -26.12 -12.62
C LYS A 70 -3.72 -24.90 -11.96
N THR A 71 -3.13 -23.73 -12.16
CA THR A 71 -3.69 -22.48 -11.60
C THR A 71 -5.07 -22.20 -12.16
N ARG A 72 -5.26 -22.35 -13.48
CA ARG A 72 -6.59 -22.20 -14.11
C ARG A 72 -7.60 -23.16 -13.51
N LEU A 73 -7.24 -24.44 -13.35
CA LEU A 73 -8.14 -25.46 -12.80
C LEU A 73 -8.59 -25.11 -11.37
N VAL A 74 -7.65 -24.74 -10.49
CA VAL A 74 -7.95 -24.37 -9.10
C VAL A 74 -8.86 -23.14 -9.05
N LEU A 75 -8.56 -22.12 -9.85
CA LEU A 75 -9.36 -20.89 -9.90
C LEU A 75 -10.77 -21.17 -10.45
N SER A 76 -10.90 -21.92 -11.56
CA SER A 76 -12.21 -22.30 -12.11
C SER A 76 -13.04 -23.07 -11.10
N GLN A 77 -12.47 -24.06 -10.42
CA GLN A 77 -13.17 -24.82 -9.38
C GLN A 77 -13.59 -23.96 -8.18
N ALA A 78 -12.76 -23.01 -7.76
CA ALA A 78 -13.12 -22.09 -6.68
C ALA A 78 -14.27 -21.16 -7.10
N MET A 79 -14.20 -20.57 -8.29
CA MET A 79 -15.25 -19.68 -8.80
C MET A 79 -16.57 -20.43 -9.02
N SER A 80 -16.55 -21.63 -9.59
CA SER A 80 -17.75 -22.46 -9.75
C SER A 80 -18.43 -22.74 -8.41
N ARG A 81 -17.68 -23.10 -7.36
CA ARG A 81 -18.25 -23.32 -6.03
C ARG A 81 -18.93 -22.08 -5.46
N HIS A 82 -18.33 -20.89 -5.62
CA HIS A 82 -18.94 -19.64 -5.17
C HIS A 82 -20.21 -19.32 -5.97
N LEU A 83 -20.19 -19.50 -7.29
CA LEU A 83 -21.38 -19.32 -8.13
C LEU A 83 -22.52 -20.28 -7.75
N GLU A 84 -22.20 -21.56 -7.47
CA GLU A 84 -23.16 -22.56 -7.00
C GLU A 84 -23.77 -22.22 -5.63
N GLN A 85 -23.03 -21.49 -4.79
CA GLN A 85 -23.50 -20.96 -3.52
C GLN A 85 -24.35 -19.68 -3.66
N GLY A 86 -24.54 -19.19 -4.90
CA GLY A 86 -25.32 -18.00 -5.21
C GLY A 86 -24.51 -16.70 -5.14
N ASP A 87 -23.19 -16.78 -5.09
CA ASP A 87 -22.35 -15.60 -4.99
C ASP A 87 -22.19 -14.89 -6.32
N THR A 88 -22.20 -13.56 -6.27
CA THR A 88 -21.61 -12.75 -7.34
C THR A 88 -20.10 -12.66 -7.11
N VAL A 89 -19.33 -13.20 -8.07
CA VAL A 89 -17.87 -13.29 -8.00
C VAL A 89 -17.21 -12.14 -8.78
N CYS A 90 -16.21 -11.51 -8.18
CA CYS A 90 -15.25 -10.65 -8.86
C CYS A 90 -13.84 -11.21 -8.68
N LEU A 91 -13.05 -11.24 -9.76
CA LEU A 91 -11.69 -11.76 -9.76
C LEU A 91 -10.67 -10.62 -9.95
N ASN A 92 -9.87 -10.35 -8.92
CA ASN A 92 -8.81 -9.35 -8.95
C ASN A 92 -7.52 -9.94 -9.53
N LEU A 93 -7.11 -9.41 -10.68
CA LEU A 93 -5.98 -9.85 -11.50
C LEU A 93 -4.67 -9.12 -11.21
N THR A 94 -4.70 -8.13 -10.30
CA THR A 94 -3.64 -7.14 -10.16
C THR A 94 -2.30 -7.73 -9.75
N ALA A 95 -2.32 -8.66 -8.79
CA ALA A 95 -1.11 -9.21 -8.21
C ALA A 95 -0.79 -10.62 -8.73
N GLY A 96 0.36 -11.15 -8.31
CA GLY A 96 0.89 -12.42 -8.79
C GLY A 96 1.74 -12.29 -10.04
N THR A 97 2.13 -13.43 -10.62
CA THR A 97 2.89 -13.46 -11.88
C THR A 97 1.96 -13.21 -13.06
N LYS A 98 2.52 -12.78 -14.20
CA LYS A 98 1.76 -12.65 -15.45
C LYS A 98 1.08 -13.96 -15.87
N LEU A 99 1.68 -15.12 -15.58
CA LEU A 99 1.08 -16.42 -15.87
C LEU A 99 -0.12 -16.73 -14.97
N MET A 100 -0.10 -16.27 -13.70
CA MET A 100 -1.26 -16.37 -12.82
C MET A 100 -2.41 -15.49 -13.34
N SER A 101 -2.15 -14.24 -13.73
CA SER A 101 -3.18 -13.35 -14.30
C SER A 101 -3.75 -13.91 -15.61
N LEU A 102 -2.92 -14.52 -16.47
CA LEU A 102 -3.37 -15.19 -17.68
C LEU A 102 -4.25 -16.42 -17.37
N ALA A 103 -3.84 -17.25 -16.41
CA ALA A 103 -4.62 -18.40 -15.97
C ALA A 103 -5.97 -17.99 -15.37
N ALA A 104 -5.99 -16.90 -14.60
CA ALA A 104 -7.19 -16.30 -14.00
C ALA A 104 -8.17 -15.79 -15.07
N LEU A 105 -7.67 -15.07 -16.09
CA LEU A 105 -8.47 -14.65 -17.24
C LEU A 105 -9.07 -15.87 -17.98
N GLN A 106 -8.27 -16.89 -18.25
CA GLN A 106 -8.75 -18.12 -18.89
C GLN A 106 -9.75 -18.90 -18.03
N ALA A 107 -9.60 -18.85 -16.70
CA ALA A 107 -10.52 -19.51 -15.77
C ALA A 107 -11.89 -18.83 -15.74
N ALA A 108 -11.94 -17.52 -15.95
CA ALA A 108 -13.15 -16.72 -15.97
C ALA A 108 -13.80 -16.65 -17.37
N TYR A 109 -13.08 -16.95 -18.45
CA TYR A 109 -13.57 -16.75 -19.81
C TYR A 109 -14.91 -17.43 -20.09
N GLY A 110 -15.88 -16.65 -20.58
CA GLY A 110 -17.24 -17.13 -20.90
C GLY A 110 -18.16 -17.36 -19.69
N THR A 111 -17.70 -17.12 -18.45
CA THR A 111 -18.50 -17.33 -17.23
C THR A 111 -19.38 -16.13 -16.85
N GLY A 112 -19.13 -14.95 -17.43
CA GLY A 112 -19.76 -13.70 -17.02
C GLY A 112 -19.18 -13.07 -15.74
N ILE A 113 -18.17 -13.69 -15.11
CA ILE A 113 -17.47 -13.13 -13.94
C ILE A 113 -16.83 -11.79 -14.29
N THR A 114 -16.97 -10.82 -13.36
CA THR A 114 -16.31 -9.52 -13.48
C THR A 114 -14.85 -9.64 -13.06
N LEU A 115 -13.96 -9.12 -13.88
CA LEU A 115 -12.53 -9.03 -13.59
C LEU A 115 -12.22 -7.61 -13.10
N LEU A 116 -11.28 -7.51 -12.16
CA LEU A 116 -10.81 -6.25 -11.60
C LEU A 116 -9.29 -6.15 -11.74
N TYR A 117 -8.82 -4.98 -12.12
CA TYR A 117 -7.41 -4.60 -12.06
C TYR A 117 -7.28 -3.24 -11.35
N VAL A 118 -6.48 -3.19 -10.29
CA VAL A 118 -6.24 -2.00 -9.45
C VAL A 118 -4.90 -1.39 -9.87
N ALA A 119 -4.97 -0.36 -10.70
CA ALA A 119 -3.80 0.35 -11.22
C ALA A 119 -3.43 1.51 -10.28
N THR A 120 -2.72 1.21 -9.20
CA THR A 120 -2.35 2.20 -8.18
C THR A 120 -1.50 3.33 -8.76
N GLU A 121 -0.62 3.08 -9.75
CA GLU A 121 0.21 4.13 -10.36
C GLU A 121 -0.58 5.18 -11.16
N THR A 122 -1.84 4.87 -11.50
CA THR A 122 -2.73 5.82 -12.19
C THR A 122 -3.94 6.19 -11.34
N ASN A 123 -3.97 5.72 -10.09
CA ASN A 123 -5.10 5.86 -9.17
C ASN A 123 -6.43 5.39 -9.78
N GLN A 124 -6.45 4.24 -10.48
CA GLN A 124 -7.65 3.72 -11.16
C GLN A 124 -8.00 2.28 -10.77
N MET A 125 -9.29 1.99 -10.75
CA MET A 125 -9.85 0.64 -10.77
C MET A 125 -10.49 0.36 -12.13
N ILE A 126 -10.00 -0.68 -12.79
CA ILE A 126 -10.39 -1.07 -14.15
C ILE A 126 -11.18 -2.38 -14.07
N PHE A 127 -12.39 -2.38 -14.60
CA PHE A 127 -13.28 -3.53 -14.60
C PHE A 127 -13.43 -4.07 -16.01
N LEU A 128 -13.21 -5.37 -16.15
CA LEU A 128 -13.25 -6.08 -17.42
C LEU A 128 -14.30 -7.17 -17.34
N ARG A 129 -14.96 -7.44 -18.46
CA ARG A 129 -15.82 -8.62 -18.60
C ARG A 129 -14.96 -9.87 -18.62
N SER A 130 -15.60 -11.03 -18.49
CA SER A 130 -14.90 -12.33 -18.54
C SER A 130 -14.10 -12.58 -19.83
N ASP A 131 -14.41 -11.87 -20.91
CA ASP A 131 -13.67 -11.92 -22.18
C ASP A 131 -12.43 -11.00 -22.21
N GLY A 132 -12.19 -10.24 -21.13
CA GLY A 132 -11.09 -9.28 -21.02
C GLY A 132 -11.40 -7.90 -21.60
N VAL A 133 -12.64 -7.64 -22.05
CA VAL A 133 -13.01 -6.31 -22.56
C VAL A 133 -13.34 -5.37 -21.40
N GLU A 134 -12.64 -4.24 -21.33
CA GLU A 134 -12.93 -3.17 -20.36
C GLU A 134 -14.35 -2.65 -20.57
N PHE A 135 -15.12 -2.54 -19.49
CA PHE A 135 -16.47 -1.97 -19.53
C PHE A 135 -16.69 -0.84 -18.53
N LYS A 136 -15.79 -0.69 -17.55
CA LYS A 136 -15.84 0.41 -16.58
C LYS A 136 -14.44 0.72 -16.07
N ARG A 137 -14.18 2.01 -15.86
CA ARG A 137 -13.01 2.54 -15.16
C ARG A 137 -13.47 3.63 -14.20
N GLN A 138 -12.91 3.65 -13.01
CA GLN A 138 -13.21 4.67 -12.00
C GLN A 138 -11.98 4.94 -11.13
N PRO A 139 -11.84 6.15 -10.56
CA PRO A 139 -10.74 6.45 -9.66
C PRO A 139 -10.75 5.58 -8.40
N ILE A 140 -9.58 5.41 -7.79
CA ILE A 140 -9.46 4.91 -6.43
C ILE A 140 -9.81 6.07 -5.49
N GLU A 141 -10.85 5.86 -4.68
CA GLU A 141 -11.42 6.84 -3.76
C GLU A 141 -11.65 6.13 -2.41
N VAL A 142 -10.63 6.13 -1.56
CA VAL A 142 -10.68 5.53 -0.23
C VAL A 142 -10.08 6.49 0.78
N SER A 143 -10.59 6.44 2.00
CA SER A 143 -10.03 7.18 3.13
C SER A 143 -9.52 6.16 4.14
N ILE A 144 -8.20 6.01 4.24
CA ILE A 144 -7.56 5.05 5.15
C ILE A 144 -6.57 5.74 6.08
N SER A 145 -6.37 5.20 7.28
CA SER A 145 -5.34 5.67 8.20
C SER A 145 -3.95 5.16 7.84
N VAL A 146 -2.93 5.84 8.34
CA VAL A 146 -1.53 5.39 8.28
C VAL A 146 -1.38 4.01 8.91
N GLU A 147 -2.08 3.75 10.01
CA GLU A 147 -2.09 2.46 10.70
C GLU A 147 -2.70 1.33 9.84
N GLN A 148 -3.82 1.57 9.17
CA GLN A 148 -4.43 0.60 8.25
C GLN A 148 -3.46 0.22 7.13
N TYR A 149 -2.81 1.21 6.52
CA TYR A 149 -1.82 0.97 5.46
C TYR A 149 -0.65 0.13 5.95
N LEU A 150 -0.05 0.50 7.08
CA LEU A 150 1.12 -0.20 7.64
C LEU A 150 0.78 -1.62 8.09
N ARG A 151 -0.40 -1.84 8.69
CA ARG A 151 -0.88 -3.17 9.08
C ARG A 151 -1.13 -4.08 7.89
N ALA A 152 -1.57 -3.54 6.75
CA ALA A 152 -1.68 -4.33 5.51
C ALA A 152 -0.33 -4.94 5.09
N TYR A 153 0.78 -4.28 5.39
CA TYR A 153 2.15 -4.79 5.18
C TYR A 153 2.70 -5.64 6.35
N GLY A 154 1.86 -5.96 7.33
CA GLY A 154 2.21 -6.77 8.50
C GLY A 154 3.07 -6.03 9.52
N PHE A 155 3.01 -4.69 9.58
CA PHE A 155 3.64 -3.93 10.65
C PHE A 155 2.72 -3.80 11.86
N GLU A 156 3.30 -3.94 13.03
CA GLU A 156 2.75 -3.37 14.25
C GLU A 156 3.07 -1.88 14.29
N VAL A 157 2.10 -1.09 14.76
CA VAL A 157 2.16 0.37 14.74
C VAL A 157 1.88 0.87 16.15
N SER A 158 2.70 1.81 16.63
CA SER A 158 2.52 2.50 17.90
C SER A 158 2.80 3.99 17.74
N GLN A 159 2.06 4.81 18.48
CA GLN A 159 2.38 6.24 18.67
C GLN A 159 3.02 6.51 20.04
N ASP A 160 3.05 5.52 20.93
CA ASP A 160 3.65 5.68 22.25
C ASP A 160 5.17 5.49 22.20
N ARG A 161 5.89 6.58 22.45
CA ARG A 161 7.36 6.63 22.53
C ARG A 161 7.89 6.54 23.95
N GLY A 162 7.01 6.57 24.96
CA GLY A 162 7.36 7.02 26.30
C GLY A 162 7.74 8.51 26.33
N PHE A 163 7.97 9.03 27.54
CA PHE A 163 8.43 10.41 27.71
C PHE A 163 9.88 10.58 27.22
N ARG A 164 10.12 11.53 26.30
CA ARG A 164 11.46 11.99 25.91
C ARG A 164 11.51 13.52 25.85
N PRO A 165 12.65 14.16 26.17
CA PRO A 165 12.79 15.60 25.99
C PRO A 165 12.75 15.99 24.50
N PRO A 166 12.23 17.20 24.17
CA PRO A 166 12.22 17.71 22.79
C PRO A 166 13.63 17.80 22.17
N ARG A 167 13.73 17.57 20.86
CA ARG A 167 14.94 17.68 20.05
C ARG A 167 14.81 18.78 19.00
N GLU A 168 15.95 19.25 18.48
CA GLU A 168 16.01 20.29 17.45
C GLU A 168 15.18 19.97 16.19
N GLY A 169 15.04 18.69 15.84
CA GLY A 169 14.22 18.22 14.72
C GLY A 169 12.70 18.26 14.96
N ASP A 170 12.25 18.22 16.22
CA ASP A 170 10.82 18.06 16.54
C ASP A 170 10.00 19.26 16.03
N ALA A 171 10.58 20.48 16.04
CA ALA A 171 9.90 21.69 15.56
C ALA A 171 9.61 21.65 14.05
N LEU A 172 10.54 21.07 13.25
CA LEU A 172 10.31 20.90 11.82
C LEU A 172 9.23 19.84 11.57
N GLU A 173 9.26 18.73 12.31
CA GLU A 173 8.23 17.69 12.20
C GLU A 173 6.83 18.22 12.56
N GLU A 174 6.72 19.01 13.63
CA GLU A 174 5.47 19.65 14.06
C GLU A 174 4.94 20.63 13.00
N GLU A 175 5.83 21.42 12.41
CA GLU A 175 5.46 22.34 11.35
C GLU A 175 4.99 21.61 10.09
N VAL A 176 5.66 20.53 9.70
CA VAL A 176 5.25 19.68 8.58
C VAL A 176 3.88 19.06 8.88
N GLU A 177 3.71 18.39 10.03
CA GLU A 177 2.45 17.79 10.46
C GLU A 177 1.29 18.80 10.40
N ARG A 178 1.49 19.98 10.99
CA ARG A 178 0.50 21.07 11.03
C ARG A 178 0.09 21.49 9.62
N ARG A 179 1.05 21.71 8.72
CA ARG A 179 0.76 22.09 7.32
C ARG A 179 0.03 21.00 6.54
N LEU A 180 0.38 19.73 6.75
CA LEU A 180 -0.35 18.62 6.11
C LEU A 180 -1.79 18.57 6.60
N LYS A 181 -2.03 18.69 7.91
CA LYS A 181 -3.38 18.72 8.49
C LYS A 181 -4.21 19.90 8.01
N GLU A 182 -3.64 21.11 8.00
CA GLU A 182 -4.32 22.33 7.54
C GLU A 182 -4.64 22.32 6.04
N SER A 183 -3.90 21.56 5.23
CA SER A 183 -4.13 21.49 3.78
C SER A 183 -5.47 20.83 3.39
N GLY A 184 -5.99 19.92 4.23
CA GLY A 184 -7.18 19.13 3.94
C GLY A 184 -7.00 18.10 2.80
N PHE A 185 -5.76 17.79 2.39
CA PHE A 185 -5.50 16.86 1.27
C PHE A 185 -5.45 15.39 1.66
N PHE A 186 -5.16 15.09 2.93
CA PHE A 186 -4.80 13.75 3.40
C PHE A 186 -5.93 13.15 4.25
N ASP A 187 -6.08 11.83 4.15
CA ASP A 187 -7.05 11.05 4.92
C ASP A 187 -6.63 10.97 6.40
N ASP A 188 -5.32 10.83 6.62
CA ASP A 188 -4.70 10.77 7.93
C ASP A 188 -3.29 11.33 7.87
N VAL A 189 -2.86 11.97 8.95
CA VAL A 189 -1.51 12.53 9.12
C VAL A 189 -1.06 12.21 10.53
N GLN A 190 0.00 11.42 10.63
CA GLN A 190 0.60 11.02 11.89
C GLN A 190 2.05 11.43 11.92
N ARG A 191 2.43 12.16 12.97
CA ARG A 191 3.82 12.32 13.35
C ARG A 191 4.24 11.13 14.20
N ASN A 192 5.53 10.87 14.20
CA ASN A 192 6.20 10.08 15.20
C ASN A 192 5.88 8.57 15.22
N VAL A 193 5.50 8.00 14.08
CA VAL A 193 4.97 6.63 13.99
C VAL A 193 6.07 5.59 14.20
N LEU A 194 5.96 4.81 15.27
CA LEU A 194 6.83 3.66 15.51
C LEU A 194 6.26 2.43 14.80
N ILE A 195 7.11 1.77 14.01
CA ILE A 195 6.75 0.56 13.29
C ILE A 195 7.65 -0.60 13.68
N ARG A 196 7.06 -1.78 13.78
CA ARG A 196 7.76 -3.00 14.15
C ARG A 196 7.28 -4.17 13.32
N ARG A 197 8.21 -5.00 12.85
CA ARG A 197 7.88 -6.27 12.18
C ARG A 197 8.87 -7.33 12.58
N VAL A 198 8.37 -8.43 13.12
CA VAL A 198 9.16 -9.62 13.46
C VAL A 198 9.30 -10.49 12.22
N LYS A 199 10.51 -10.95 11.93
CA LYS A 199 10.85 -11.93 10.89
C LYS A 199 11.54 -13.13 11.54
N GLU A 200 11.62 -14.26 10.84
CA GLU A 200 12.27 -15.50 11.34
C GLU A 200 13.72 -15.29 11.80
N HIS A 201 14.44 -14.31 11.24
CA HIS A 201 15.86 -14.03 11.54
C HIS A 201 16.12 -12.62 12.06
N GLY A 202 15.12 -11.98 12.67
CA GLY A 202 15.33 -10.70 13.34
C GLY A 202 14.10 -9.82 13.39
N GLU A 203 14.31 -8.59 13.82
CA GLU A 203 13.25 -7.61 13.99
C GLU A 203 13.62 -6.34 13.23
N VAL A 204 12.65 -5.80 12.49
CA VAL A 204 12.75 -4.47 11.90
C VAL A 204 11.97 -3.54 12.82
N LYS A 205 12.67 -2.56 13.42
CA LYS A 205 12.08 -1.44 14.16
C LYS A 205 12.46 -0.15 13.48
N ASN A 206 11.49 0.74 13.33
CA ASN A 206 11.75 2.03 12.74
C ASN A 206 10.81 3.11 13.28
N GLU A 207 11.20 4.35 13.03
CA GLU A 207 10.51 5.55 13.41
C GLU A 207 10.27 6.38 12.14
N LEU A 208 9.01 6.68 11.83
CA LEU A 208 8.63 7.56 10.74
C LEU A 208 8.36 8.94 11.34
N ASP A 209 9.13 9.95 10.91
CA ASP A 209 9.01 11.32 11.45
C ASP A 209 7.60 11.86 11.17
N VAL A 210 7.17 11.89 9.90
CA VAL A 210 5.79 12.19 9.52
C VAL A 210 5.32 11.20 8.44
N ALA A 211 4.13 10.66 8.59
CA ALA A 211 3.47 9.79 7.62
C ALA A 211 2.07 10.34 7.32
N ALA A 212 1.67 10.27 6.06
CA ALA A 212 0.33 10.67 5.63
C ALA A 212 -0.22 9.71 4.58
N THR A 213 -1.52 9.46 4.64
CA THR A 213 -2.24 8.65 3.65
C THR A 213 -3.18 9.51 2.83
N ARG A 214 -3.37 9.11 1.57
CA ARG A 214 -4.35 9.72 0.67
C ARG A 214 -4.76 8.71 -0.39
N ASN A 215 -6.07 8.49 -0.56
CA ASN A 215 -6.63 7.62 -1.61
C ASN A 215 -5.96 6.24 -1.68
N GLY A 216 -5.59 5.69 -0.53
CA GLY A 216 -4.98 4.36 -0.50
C GLY A 216 -3.47 4.34 -0.75
N HIS A 217 -2.82 5.50 -0.81
CA HIS A 217 -1.37 5.65 -0.92
C HIS A 217 -0.79 6.19 0.38
N LEU A 218 0.41 5.74 0.74
CA LEU A 218 1.20 6.29 1.84
C LEU A 218 2.29 7.20 1.29
N ALA A 219 2.54 8.32 1.95
CA ALA A 219 3.78 9.09 1.83
C ALA A 219 4.43 9.23 3.22
N VAL A 220 5.75 9.12 3.25
CA VAL A 220 6.56 9.33 4.45
C VAL A 220 7.51 10.48 4.21
N CYS A 221 7.57 11.40 5.17
CA CYS A 221 8.50 12.51 5.21
C CYS A 221 9.50 12.29 6.34
N SER A 222 10.80 12.33 6.04
CA SER A 222 11.82 12.52 7.08
C SER A 222 12.24 13.98 7.16
N CYS A 223 12.37 14.47 8.38
CA CYS A 223 12.64 15.86 8.69
C CYS A 223 14.09 16.02 9.18
N LYS A 224 14.85 16.89 8.53
CA LYS A 224 16.25 17.19 8.87
C LYS A 224 16.42 18.68 9.13
N ALA A 225 16.36 19.05 10.41
CA ALA A 225 16.70 20.40 10.88
C ALA A 225 18.23 20.54 10.96
N VAL A 226 18.84 21.05 9.89
CA VAL A 226 20.30 21.20 9.75
C VAL A 226 20.64 22.48 9.00
N ASN A 227 21.86 23.00 9.17
CA ASN A 227 22.37 24.15 8.42
C ASN A 227 22.80 23.80 7.00
N SER A 228 23.24 22.56 6.77
CA SER A 228 23.60 22.05 5.46
C SER A 228 23.24 20.57 5.35
N LEU A 229 22.62 20.20 4.22
CA LEU A 229 22.29 18.82 3.92
C LEU A 229 23.41 18.19 3.12
N ASN A 230 23.93 17.05 3.59
CA ASN A 230 24.98 16.32 2.89
C ASN A 230 24.41 15.10 2.14
N ARG A 231 25.28 14.41 1.39
CA ARG A 231 24.88 13.21 0.62
C ARG A 231 24.50 12.03 1.52
N GLU A 232 25.09 11.93 2.71
CA GLU A 232 24.84 10.86 3.68
C GLU A 232 23.39 10.89 4.19
N SER A 233 22.82 12.10 4.35
CA SER A 233 21.42 12.27 4.73
C SER A 233 20.42 11.63 3.75
N LEU A 234 20.76 11.57 2.44
CA LEU A 234 19.93 10.86 1.46
C LEU A 234 20.01 9.34 1.64
N TYR A 235 21.15 8.81 2.08
CA TYR A 235 21.33 7.36 2.29
C TYR A 235 20.53 6.86 3.50
N GLU A 236 20.47 7.63 4.60
CA GLU A 236 19.67 7.31 5.80
C GLU A 236 18.18 7.16 5.46
N LEU A 237 17.62 8.09 4.69
CA LEU A 237 16.22 8.02 4.25
C LEU A 237 15.95 6.84 3.33
N SER A 238 16.93 6.52 2.46
CA SER A 238 16.82 5.36 1.58
C SER A 238 16.76 4.06 2.38
N SER A 239 17.44 3.92 3.53
CA SER A 239 17.51 2.66 4.26
C SER A 239 16.22 2.32 5.03
N VAL A 240 15.57 3.33 5.60
CA VAL A 240 14.34 3.22 6.41
C VAL A 240 13.14 2.73 5.57
N VAL A 241 13.10 3.10 4.28
CA VAL A 241 11.95 2.92 3.38
C VAL A 241 12.33 2.15 2.10
N ARG A 242 13.44 1.41 2.11
CA ARG A 242 13.85 0.57 0.99
C ARG A 242 12.91 -0.63 0.85
N ARG A 243 12.58 -0.97 -0.39
CA ARG A 243 11.90 -2.22 -0.77
C ARG A 243 12.61 -3.45 -0.17
N GLU A 244 13.94 -3.40 -0.07
CA GLU A 244 14.78 -4.46 0.49
C GLU A 244 14.67 -4.62 2.03
N TYR A 245 14.36 -3.55 2.78
CA TYR A 245 14.37 -3.57 4.25
C TYR A 245 12.96 -3.58 4.85
N ALA A 246 12.11 -2.62 4.45
CA ALA A 246 10.73 -2.51 4.93
C ALA A 246 9.73 -3.18 3.98
N GLY A 247 9.99 -3.21 2.66
CA GLY A 247 9.07 -3.82 1.67
C GLY A 247 7.76 -3.05 1.48
N ILE A 248 7.67 -1.84 2.04
CA ILE A 248 6.53 -0.92 1.92
C ILE A 248 6.72 -0.10 0.65
N TYR A 249 5.66 0.03 -0.15
CA TYR A 249 5.64 0.97 -1.27
C TYR A 249 5.01 2.24 -0.77
N CYS A 250 5.70 3.37 -0.88
CA CYS A 250 5.18 4.67 -0.47
C CYS A 250 5.97 5.78 -1.16
N GLY A 251 5.36 6.96 -1.22
CA GLY A 251 6.04 8.20 -1.52
C GLY A 251 7.09 8.52 -0.47
N LYS A 252 8.21 9.11 -0.90
CA LYS A 252 9.31 9.48 -0.02
C LYS A 252 9.57 10.96 -0.15
N VAL A 253 9.54 11.66 0.98
CA VAL A 253 9.82 13.09 1.07
C VAL A 253 10.96 13.33 2.07
N LEU A 254 11.86 14.24 1.73
CA LEU A 254 12.88 14.76 2.64
C LEU A 254 12.62 16.24 2.83
N ALA A 255 12.19 16.65 4.03
CA ALA A 255 12.05 18.04 4.41
C ALA A 255 13.29 18.51 5.18
N THR A 256 13.85 19.67 4.82
CA THR A 256 15.00 20.24 5.53
C THR A 256 14.94 21.75 5.67
N THR A 257 15.55 22.27 6.73
CA THR A 257 15.76 23.72 6.96
C THR A 257 16.96 24.29 6.22
N ALA A 258 17.79 23.45 5.60
CA ALA A 258 18.89 23.90 4.77
C ALA A 258 18.39 24.23 3.36
N GLU A 259 19.04 25.17 2.68
CA GLU A 259 18.93 25.27 1.22
C GLU A 259 19.71 24.14 0.54
N VAL A 260 19.20 23.66 -0.59
CA VAL A 260 19.77 22.49 -1.26
C VAL A 260 20.19 22.80 -2.69
N THR A 261 21.42 22.39 -3.03
CA THR A 261 21.96 22.53 -4.39
C THR A 261 21.21 21.66 -5.42
N ASP A 262 21.16 22.10 -6.67
CA ASP A 262 20.55 21.35 -7.78
C ASP A 262 21.12 19.93 -7.93
N GLY A 263 22.42 19.76 -7.72
CA GLY A 263 23.07 18.45 -7.81
C GLY A 263 22.60 17.45 -6.74
N LEU A 264 22.22 17.92 -5.55
CA LEU A 264 21.65 17.07 -4.51
C LEU A 264 20.16 16.79 -4.79
N ARG A 265 19.44 17.78 -5.32
CA ARG A 265 18.03 17.65 -5.74
C ARG A 265 17.86 16.61 -6.86
N GLU A 266 18.68 16.67 -7.90
CA GLU A 266 18.63 15.69 -8.99
C GLU A 266 18.97 14.27 -8.50
N ARG A 267 19.89 14.16 -7.53
CA ARG A 267 20.21 12.88 -6.91
C ARG A 267 19.04 12.31 -6.11
N ALA A 268 18.39 13.13 -5.31
CA ALA A 268 17.19 12.72 -4.57
C ALA A 268 16.11 12.22 -5.55
N ARG A 269 15.90 12.95 -6.66
CA ARG A 269 14.98 12.55 -7.73
C ARG A 269 15.31 11.19 -8.33
N LEU A 270 16.58 10.91 -8.62
CA LEU A 270 17.02 9.59 -9.12
C LEU A 270 16.75 8.44 -8.15
N TRP A 271 16.58 8.73 -6.86
CA TRP A 271 16.23 7.75 -5.83
C TRP A 271 14.74 7.73 -5.48
N GLY A 272 13.92 8.49 -6.23
CA GLY A 272 12.48 8.61 -5.99
C GLY A 272 12.16 9.33 -4.67
N ILE A 273 13.01 10.27 -4.25
CA ILE A 273 12.80 11.10 -3.06
C ILE A 273 12.46 12.53 -3.51
N GLU A 274 11.29 13.02 -3.12
CA GLU A 274 10.90 14.42 -3.30
C GLU A 274 11.58 15.25 -2.20
N LEU A 275 12.52 16.12 -2.59
CA LEU A 275 13.29 16.93 -1.65
C LEU A 275 12.67 18.33 -1.53
N VAL A 276 12.41 18.75 -0.29
CA VAL A 276 11.80 20.03 0.07
C VAL A 276 12.72 20.77 1.03
N ASP A 277 13.31 21.85 0.53
CA ASP A 277 14.25 22.69 1.27
C ASP A 277 13.55 23.92 1.88
N ALA A 278 14.31 24.74 2.63
CA ALA A 278 13.77 25.88 3.35
C ALA A 278 12.83 26.80 2.55
N PRO A 279 13.16 27.21 1.30
CA PRO A 279 12.27 28.06 0.49
C PRO A 279 10.96 27.37 0.08
N GLN A 280 10.88 26.05 0.15
CA GLN A 280 9.75 25.23 -0.28
C GLN A 280 8.90 24.70 0.88
N LEU A 281 9.39 24.73 2.13
CA LEU A 281 8.70 24.20 3.30
C LEU A 281 7.28 24.79 3.48
N TRP A 282 7.07 26.05 3.09
CA TRP A 282 5.75 26.66 3.20
C TRP A 282 4.67 25.92 2.39
N ASN A 283 5.06 25.21 1.32
CA ASN A 283 4.18 24.42 0.46
C ASN A 283 4.43 22.91 0.56
N ILE A 284 4.98 22.42 1.69
CA ILE A 284 5.29 20.99 1.88
C ILE A 284 4.10 20.06 1.58
N ALA A 285 2.87 20.50 1.83
CA ALA A 285 1.66 19.73 1.55
C ALA A 285 1.52 19.36 0.07
N TYR A 286 1.86 20.25 -0.87
CA TYR A 286 1.85 19.97 -2.30
C TYR A 286 2.85 18.86 -2.68
N TYR A 287 4.04 18.87 -2.08
CA TYR A 287 5.08 17.88 -2.35
C TYR A 287 4.71 16.51 -1.75
N MET A 288 4.18 16.48 -0.53
CA MET A 288 3.63 15.27 0.08
C MET A 288 2.45 14.72 -0.72
N GLU A 289 1.56 15.59 -1.22
CA GLU A 289 0.44 15.19 -2.05
C GLU A 289 0.91 14.52 -3.35
N ARG A 290 1.93 15.09 -4.02
CA ARG A 290 2.53 14.49 -5.22
C ARG A 290 3.19 13.14 -4.93
N ALA A 291 3.72 12.94 -3.73
CA ALA A 291 4.30 11.67 -3.30
C ALA A 291 3.23 10.60 -3.02
N THR A 292 1.95 10.98 -2.87
CA THR A 292 0.80 10.06 -2.73
C THR A 292 0.09 9.76 -4.06
N ARG A 293 0.77 9.94 -5.20
CA ARG A 293 0.22 9.70 -6.55
C ARG A 293 0.96 8.57 -7.27
#